data_AF-F3FYZ6-F1
#
_entry.id   AF-F3FYZ6-F1
#
_cell.length_a   1.000
_cell.length_b   1.000
_cell.length_c   1.000
_cell.angle_alpha   90.00
_cell.angle_beta   90.00
_cell.angle_gamma   90.00
#
_symmetry.space_group_name_H-M   'P 1'
#
loop_
_entity.id
_entity.type
_entity.pdbx_description
1 polymer ?
#
loop_
_entity_poly.entity_id
_entity_poly.type
_entity_poly.pdbx_seq_one_letter_code
_entity_poly.pdbx_strand_id
1 'polypeptide(L)' 'INTLPLRVDVGATTVVEGLKATHRQLTALLGHEHAPLVLAQRCSGVA' A
#
# COMPACT_ATOMS: atom_id res chain seq x y z
N ILE A 1 -10.40 6.14 7.00
CA ILE A 1 -8.93 6.02 7.13
C ILE A 1 -8.60 4.55 6.93
N ASN A 2 -7.77 4.22 5.94
CA ASN A 2 -7.40 2.84 5.62
C ASN A 2 -5.98 2.59 6.11
N THR A 3 -5.73 1.42 6.70
CA THR A 3 -4.38 0.98 7.06
C THR A 3 -3.97 -0.11 6.10
N LEU A 4 -2.89 0.12 5.36
CA LEU A 4 -2.36 -0.82 4.37
C LEU A 4 -1.04 -1.41 4.89
N PRO A 5 -0.87 -2.74 4.86
CA PRO A 5 0.39 -3.36 5.29
C PRO A 5 1.51 -3.09 4.27
N LEU A 6 2.66 -2.64 4.76
CA LEU A 6 3.88 -2.42 3.98
C LEU A 6 5.05 -3.13 4.65
N ARG A 7 5.77 -3.98 3.89
CA ARG A 7 6.99 -4.66 4.37
C ARG A 7 8.22 -3.93 3.83
N VAL A 8 9.13 -3.57 4.73
CA VAL A 8 10.42 -2.95 4.40
C VAL A 8 11.53 -3.92 4.76
N ASP A 9 12.34 -4.29 3.78
CA ASP A 9 13.51 -5.13 4.02
C ASP A 9 14.70 -4.25 4.43
N VAL A 10 15.28 -4.53 5.60
CA VAL A 10 16.39 -3.76 6.17
C VAL A 10 17.66 -4.60 6.09
N GLY A 11 18.77 -4.01 5.65
CA GLY A 11 20.07 -4.67 5.58
C GLY A 11 20.70 -4.61 4.18
N ALA A 12 20.45 -5.63 3.35
CA ALA A 12 21.17 -5.99 2.12
C ALA A 12 21.33 -4.92 1.01
N THR A 13 20.81 -3.71 1.22
CA THR A 13 20.83 -2.59 0.29
C THR A 13 21.25 -1.31 0.99
N THR A 14 21.86 -0.39 0.25
CA THR A 14 22.16 0.95 0.80
C THR A 14 20.88 1.66 1.22
N VAL A 15 20.98 2.61 2.16
CA VAL A 15 19.83 3.39 2.66
C VAL A 15 19.06 4.06 1.52
N VAL A 16 19.77 4.56 0.51
CA VAL A 16 19.16 5.24 -0.65
C VAL A 16 18.36 4.26 -1.51
N GLU A 17 18.88 3.06 -1.75
CA GLU A 17 18.18 2.01 -2.49
C GLU A 17 16.95 1.52 -1.73
N GLY A 18 17.08 1.31 -0.42
CA GLY A 18 15.97 0.94 0.46
C GLY A 18 14.86 1.99 0.47
N LEU A 19 15.21 3.28 0.52
CA LEU A 19 14.25 4.38 0.46
C LEU A 19 13.48 4.39 -0.87
N LYS A 20 14.18 4.26 -2.01
CA LYS A 20 13.55 4.21 -3.34
C LYS A 20 12.67 2.98 -3.52
N ALA A 21 13.07 1.83 -2.96
CA ALA A 21 12.26 0.61 -2.98
C ALA A 21 10.97 0.78 -2.16
N THR A 22 11.10 1.31 -0.94
CA THR A 22 9.96 1.58 -0.04
C THR A 22 8.99 2.58 -0.66
N HIS A 23 9.49 3.66 -1.26
CA HIS A 23 8.67 4.65 -1.95
C HIS A 23 7.84 4.02 -3.08
N ARG A 24 8.46 3.20 -3.94
CA ARG A 24 7.74 2.51 -5.02
C ARG A 24 6.63 1.58 -4.50
N GLN A 25 6.92 0.81 -3.44
CA GLN A 25 5.94 -0.08 -2.84
C GLN A 25 4.76 0.70 -2.23
N LEU A 26 5.04 1.80 -1.53
CA LEU A 26 4.01 2.66 -0.96
C LEU A 26 3.16 3.32 -2.06
N THR A 27 3.78 3.88 -3.10
CA THR A 27 3.04 4.45 -4.23
C THR A 27 2.18 3.41 -4.95
N ALA A 28 2.67 2.17 -5.08
CA ALA A 28 1.85 1.08 -5.61
C ALA A 28 0.63 0.83 -4.72
N LEU A 29 0.80 0.75 -3.39
CA LEU A 29 -0.32 0.57 -2.46
C LEU A 29 -1.34 1.72 -2.52
N LEU A 30 -0.87 2.96 -2.59
CA LEU A 30 -1.73 4.15 -2.74
C LEU A 30 -2.47 4.14 -4.09
N GLY A 31 -1.84 3.67 -5.17
CA GLY A 31 -2.51 3.46 -6.45
C GLY A 31 -3.66 2.45 -6.40
N HIS A 32 -3.65 1.54 -5.41
CA HIS A 32 -4.74 0.59 -5.13
C HIS A 32 -5.65 1.07 -3.99
N GLU A 33 -5.36 2.19 -3.32
CA GLU A 33 -6.17 2.75 -2.22
C GLU A 33 -7.52 3.30 -2.72
N HIS A 34 -7.63 3.57 -4.02
CA HIS A 34 -8.91 3.77 -4.70
C HIS A 34 -9.58 2.47 -5.11
N ALA A 35 -9.26 1.30 -4.52
CA ALA A 35 -10.23 0.21 -4.45
C ALA A 35 -11.43 0.76 -3.66
N PRO A 36 -12.50 1.23 -4.33
CA PRO A 36 -13.41 2.18 -3.72
C PRO A 36 -14.09 1.54 -2.51
N LEU A 37 -14.38 2.34 -1.48
CA LEU A 37 -15.33 1.95 -0.45
C LEU A 37 -16.62 1.36 -1.06
N VAL A 38 -17.01 1.85 -2.24
CA VAL A 38 -18.08 1.31 -3.10
C VAL A 38 -17.90 -0.17 -3.49
N LEU A 39 -16.69 -0.62 -3.82
CA LEU A 39 -16.40 -2.04 -4.11
C LEU A 39 -16.50 -2.87 -2.82
N ALA A 40 -15.97 -2.34 -1.71
CA ALA A 40 -16.08 -2.99 -0.40
C ALA A 40 -17.54 -3.08 0.09
N GLN A 41 -18.34 -2.02 -0.06
CA GLN A 41 -19.78 -1.98 0.27
C GLN A 41 -20.61 -2.93 -0.60
N ARG A 42 -20.33 -2.97 -1.92
CA ARG A 42 -20.97 -3.93 -2.83
C ARG A 42 -20.65 -5.37 -2.46
N CYS A 43 -19.41 -5.65 -2.05
CA CYS A 43 -19.02 -7.00 -1.61
C CYS A 43 -19.50 -7.33 -0.19
N SER A 44 -19.74 -6.34 0.68
CA SER A 44 -20.15 -6.56 2.07
C SER A 44 -21.66 -6.50 2.31
N GLY A 45 -22.44 -5.99 1.36
CA GLY A 45 -23.90 -5.86 1.50
C GLY A 45 -24.36 -4.76 2.46
N VAL A 46 -23.44 -3.91 2.93
CA VAL A 46 -23.76 -2.76 3.80
C VAL A 46 -23.97 -1.52 2.92
N ALA A 47 -25.24 -1.12 2.77
CA ALA A 47 -25.67 0.11 2.09
C ALA A 47 -25.98 1.22 3.09
#